data_AF-A0A1E7LJN3-F1
#
_entry.id   AF-A0A1E7LJN3-F1
#
_cell.length_a   1.000
_cell.length_b   1.000
_cell.length_c   1.000
_cell.angle_alpha   90.00
_cell.angle_beta   90.00
_cell.angle_gamma   90.00
#
_symmetry.space_group_name_H-M   'P 1'
#
loop_
_entity.id
_entity.type
_entity.pdbx_description
1 polymer ?
#
loop_
_entity_poly.entity_id
_entity_poly.type
_entity_poly.pdbx_seq_one_letter_code
_entity_poly.pdbx_strand_id
1 'polypeptide(L)'
;MTAKATAAPPTTQNRTQDELDDLIRYTPDEVIANRWLPYKSARVLKEKCYRREVIHHNDGGRISFTAEDIRRENERTAVLPAAA
;
A
#
# COMPACT_ATOMS: atom_id res chain seq x y z
N MET A 1 53.68 -20.34 -2.27
CA MET A 1 52.32 -20.52 -2.82
C MET A 1 51.34 -19.78 -1.92
N THR A 2 50.79 -18.66 -2.35
CA THR A 2 49.91 -17.79 -1.54
C THR A 2 48.48 -17.89 -2.05
N ALA A 3 47.57 -18.41 -1.23
CA ALA A 3 46.15 -18.49 -1.56
C ALA A 3 45.49 -17.11 -1.46
N LYS A 4 44.72 -16.74 -2.50
CA LYS A 4 43.89 -15.53 -2.55
C LYS A 4 42.72 -15.69 -1.57
N ALA A 5 42.53 -14.71 -0.68
CA ALA A 5 41.35 -14.60 0.15
C ALA A 5 40.13 -14.23 -0.71
N THR A 6 39.16 -15.14 -0.81
CA THR A 6 37.83 -14.87 -1.39
C THR A 6 36.98 -14.18 -0.32
N ALA A 7 36.63 -12.92 -0.53
CA ALA A 7 35.63 -12.24 0.30
C ALA A 7 34.24 -12.84 0.02
N ALA A 8 33.47 -13.08 1.09
CA ALA A 8 32.10 -13.55 0.99
C ALA A 8 31.19 -12.52 0.27
N PRO A 9 30.14 -12.96 -0.44
CA PRO A 9 29.22 -12.06 -1.12
C PRO A 9 28.47 -11.18 -0.10
N PRO A 10 28.12 -9.93 -0.45
CA PRO A 10 27.39 -9.06 0.46
C PRO A 10 26.05 -9.69 0.83
N THR A 11 25.80 -9.82 2.13
CA THR A 11 24.54 -10.32 2.68
C THR A 11 23.39 -9.46 2.16
N THR A 12 22.46 -10.08 1.43
CA THR A 12 21.23 -9.44 0.96
C THR A 12 20.53 -8.80 2.15
N GLN A 13 20.29 -7.49 2.05
CA GLN A 13 19.68 -6.69 3.10
C GLN A 13 18.34 -7.31 3.51
N ASN A 14 18.17 -7.51 4.82
CA ASN A 14 16.94 -7.93 5.45
C ASN A 14 15.92 -6.78 5.33
N ARG A 15 15.27 -6.64 4.17
CA ARG A 15 14.16 -5.69 4.01
C ARG A 15 13.13 -5.99 5.07
N THR A 16 12.68 -4.96 5.76
CA THR A 16 11.59 -5.14 6.72
C THR A 16 10.34 -5.56 5.96
N GLN A 17 9.48 -6.35 6.60
CA GLN A 17 8.23 -6.81 5.98
C GLN A 17 7.40 -5.62 5.47
N ASP A 18 7.42 -4.49 6.18
CA ASP A 18 6.76 -3.24 5.77
C ASP A 18 7.28 -2.71 4.41
N GLU A 19 8.59 -2.79 4.13
CA GLU A 19 9.15 -2.37 2.83
C GLU A 19 8.75 -3.31 1.68
N LEU A 20 8.48 -4.59 1.98
CA LEU A 20 7.99 -5.55 1.01
C LEU A 20 6.49 -5.34 0.72
N ASP A 21 5.72 -4.95 1.73
CA ASP A 21 4.29 -4.68 1.60
C ASP A 21 4.02 -3.46 0.70
N ASP A 22 4.95 -2.51 0.62
CA ASP A 22 4.89 -1.35 -0.30
C ASP A 22 5.02 -1.73 -1.79
N LEU A 23 5.57 -2.92 -2.09
CA LEU A 23 5.62 -3.45 -3.45
C LEU A 23 4.31 -4.15 -3.84
N ILE A 24 3.46 -4.50 -2.88
CA ILE A 24 2.20 -5.19 -3.16
C ILE A 24 1.18 -4.18 -3.68
N ARG A 25 0.50 -4.55 -4.76
CA ARG A 25 -0.57 -3.76 -5.37
C ARG A 25 -1.90 -4.45 -5.13
N TYR A 26 -2.78 -3.77 -4.39
CA TYR A 26 -4.13 -4.24 -4.12
C TYR A 26 -5.12 -3.61 -5.08
N THR A 27 -6.07 -4.41 -5.53
CA THR A 27 -7.19 -3.95 -6.33
C THR A 27 -8.29 -3.34 -5.46
N PRO A 28 -9.17 -2.49 -6.02
CA PRO A 28 -10.31 -1.96 -5.27
C PRO A 28 -11.22 -3.06 -4.70
N ASP A 29 -11.30 -4.20 -5.39
CA ASP A 29 -12.12 -5.34 -4.96
C ASP A 29 -11.52 -6.03 -3.72
N GLU A 30 -10.20 -6.21 -3.68
CA GLU A 30 -9.48 -6.74 -2.49
C GLU A 30 -9.54 -5.79 -1.30
N VAL A 31 -9.36 -4.49 -1.52
CA VAL A 31 -9.43 -3.48 -0.45
C VAL A 31 -10.78 -3.52 0.27
N ILE A 32 -11.87 -3.71 -0.49
CA ILE A 32 -13.22 -3.81 0.05
C ILE A 32 -13.47 -5.17 0.70
N ALA A 33 -13.01 -6.27 0.08
CA ALA A 33 -13.13 -7.62 0.64
C ALA A 33 -12.45 -7.71 2.02
N ASN A 34 -11.29 -7.08 2.17
CA ASN A 34 -10.54 -7.01 3.43
C ASN A 34 -11.01 -5.89 4.37
N ARG A 35 -11.97 -5.06 3.94
CA ARG A 35 -12.52 -3.93 4.70
C ARG A 35 -11.46 -2.94 5.20
N TRP A 36 -10.42 -2.71 4.42
CA TRP A 36 -9.34 -1.79 4.82
C TRP A 36 -9.71 -0.32 4.71
N LEU A 37 -10.70 0.02 3.87
CA LEU A 37 -11.25 1.36 3.74
C LEU A 37 -12.76 1.36 4.04
N PRO A 38 -13.32 2.48 4.55
CA PRO A 38 -14.70 2.56 5.01
C PRO A 38 -15.72 2.75 3.87
N TYR A 39 -15.57 2.01 2.76
CA TYR A 39 -16.45 2.10 1.60
C TYR A 39 -17.31 0.84 1.43
N LYS A 40 -18.54 1.04 0.95
CA LYS A 40 -19.56 -0.03 0.88
C LYS A 40 -19.36 -1.01 -0.28
N SER A 41 -18.71 -0.58 -1.36
CA SER A 41 -18.50 -1.41 -2.55
C SER A 41 -17.31 -0.93 -3.36
N ALA A 42 -16.73 -1.84 -4.16
CA ALA A 42 -15.64 -1.51 -5.05
C ALA A 42 -16.04 -0.50 -6.14
N ARG A 43 -17.32 -0.47 -6.54
CA ARG A 43 -17.84 0.54 -7.46
C ARG A 43 -17.74 1.94 -6.86
N VAL A 44 -18.23 2.12 -5.63
CA VAL A 44 -18.17 3.43 -4.93
C VAL A 44 -16.73 3.87 -4.75
N LEU A 45 -15.85 2.93 -4.38
CA LEU A 45 -14.41 3.19 -4.27
C LEU A 45 -13.82 3.67 -5.61
N LYS A 46 -14.11 2.97 -6.72
CA LYS A 46 -13.64 3.35 -8.07
C LYS A 46 -14.15 4.73 -8.49
N GLU A 47 -15.43 5.03 -8.27
CA GLU A 47 -16.01 6.35 -8.57
C GLU A 47 -15.31 7.47 -7.79
N LYS A 48 -15.01 7.25 -6.50
CA LYS A 48 -14.25 8.20 -5.69
C LYS A 48 -12.80 8.35 -6.16
N CYS A 49 -12.15 7.28 -6.60
CA CYS A 49 -10.82 7.34 -7.21
C CYS A 49 -10.83 8.18 -8.50
N TYR A 50 -11.80 7.97 -9.39
CA TYR A 50 -11.92 8.77 -10.61
C TYR A 50 -12.17 10.25 -10.34
N ARG A 51 -12.91 10.56 -9.27
CA ARG A 51 -13.11 11.93 -8.77
C ARG A 51 -11.89 12.51 -8.04
N ARG A 52 -10.82 11.73 -7.87
CA ARG A 52 -9.61 12.08 -7.12
C ARG A 52 -9.88 12.42 -5.66
N GLU A 53 -10.91 11.80 -5.08
CA GLU A 53 -11.27 11.97 -3.67
C GLU A 53 -10.49 11.03 -2.76
N VAL A 54 -10.00 9.92 -3.29
CA VAL A 54 -9.28 8.85 -2.56
C VAL A 54 -7.87 8.74 -3.10
N ILE A 55 -6.90 8.58 -2.19
CA ILE A 55 -5.50 8.34 -2.55
C ILE A 55 -5.38 6.96 -3.20
N HIS A 56 -4.83 6.91 -4.41
CA HIS A 56 -4.63 5.69 -5.18
C HIS A 56 -3.53 5.87 -6.22
N HIS A 57 -3.02 4.77 -6.74
CA HIS A 57 -2.16 4.74 -7.91
C HIS A 57 -2.97 4.44 -9.19
N ASN A 58 -2.49 4.99 -10.30
CA ASN A 58 -3.01 4.70 -11.63
C ASN A 58 -1.97 3.91 -12.42
N ASP A 59 -1.97 2.59 -12.24
CA ASP A 59 -1.06 1.66 -12.88
C ASP A 59 -1.52 1.37 -14.31
N GLY A 60 -1.28 2.33 -15.21
CA GLY A 60 -1.60 2.18 -16.64
C GLY A 60 -3.10 2.12 -16.94
N GLY A 61 -3.91 2.91 -16.23
CA GLY A 61 -5.37 2.95 -16.39
C GLY A 61 -6.13 2.03 -15.42
N ARG A 62 -5.42 1.31 -14.56
CA ARG A 62 -6.00 0.49 -13.49
C ARG A 62 -5.80 1.18 -12.15
N ILE A 63 -6.87 1.27 -11.37
CA ILE A 63 -6.80 1.75 -9.99
C ILE A 63 -6.15 0.64 -9.14
N SER A 64 -5.10 1.00 -8.42
CA SER A 64 -4.41 0.13 -7.48
C SER A 64 -4.07 0.89 -6.20
N PHE A 65 -3.81 0.14 -5.12
CA PHE A 65 -3.49 0.67 -3.81
C PHE A 65 -2.24 -0.02 -3.26
N THR A 66 -1.39 0.76 -2.61
CA THR A 66 -0.38 0.24 -1.69
C THR A 66 -0.91 0.19 -0.27
N ALA A 67 -0.19 -0.52 0.61
CA ALA A 67 -0.44 -0.45 2.04
C ALA A 67 -0.34 1.00 2.55
N GLU A 68 0.63 1.77 2.05
CA GLU A 68 0.83 3.18 2.39
C GLU A 68 -0.36 4.07 1.96
N ASP A 69 -0.89 3.92 0.74
CA ASP A 69 -2.07 4.67 0.30
C ASP A 69 -3.26 4.46 1.23
N ILE A 70 -3.48 3.20 1.63
CA ILE A 70 -4.56 2.79 2.52
C ILE A 70 -4.37 3.41 3.91
N ARG A 71 -3.15 3.36 4.45
CA ARG A 71 -2.82 3.99 5.74
C ARG A 71 -3.09 5.50 5.69
N ARG A 72 -2.61 6.19 4.65
CA ARG A 72 -2.82 7.64 4.46
C ARG A 72 -4.30 8.02 4.31
N GLU A 73 -5.06 7.24 3.55
CA GLU A 73 -6.49 7.50 3.37
C GLU A 73 -7.26 7.30 4.69
N ASN A 74 -6.88 6.29 5.47
CA ASN A 74 -7.42 6.08 6.81
C ASN A 74 -7.05 7.23 7.76
N GLU A 75 -5.80 7.69 7.78
CA GLU A 75 -5.37 8.86 8.56
C GLU A 75 -6.16 10.12 8.20
N ARG A 76 -6.41 10.33 6.91
CA ARG A 76 -7.20 11.47 6.43
C ARG A 76 -8.67 11.41 6.85
N THR A 77 -9.22 10.19 6.96
CA THR A 77 -10.62 9.97 7.33
C THR A 77 -10.80 9.78 8.84
N ALA A 78 -9.72 9.55 9.59
CA ALA A 78 -9.72 9.41 11.02
C ALA A 78 -10.08 10.74 11.70
N VAL A 79 -11.38 11.00 11.82
CA VAL A 79 -11.89 12.04 12.71
C VAL A 79 -11.81 11.49 14.12
N LEU A 80 -10.83 11.97 14.90
CA LEU A 80 -10.84 11.78 16.35
C LEU A 80 -12.17 12.34 16.88
N PRO A 81 -12.91 11.60 17.74
CA PRO A 81 -14.08 12.17 18.37
C PRO A 81 -13.65 13.44 19.10
N ALA A 82 -14.29 14.57 18.78
CA ALA A 82 -14.12 15.79 19.55
C ALA A 82 -14.44 15.43 21.00
N ALA A 83 -13.45 15.52 21.87
CA ALA A 83 -13.60 15.19 23.29
C ALA A 83 -14.87 15.88 23.83
N ALA A 84 -15.79 15.07 24.35
CA ALA A 84 -17.04 15.52 24.95
C ALA A 84 -16.80 16.17 26.32
#